data_AF-A0A9X6U8A9-F1
#
_entry.id   AF-A0A9X6U8A9-F1
#
_cell.length_a   1.000
_cell.length_b   1.000
_cell.length_c   1.000
_cell.angle_alpha   90.00
_cell.angle_beta   90.00
_cell.angle_gamma   90.00
#
_symmetry.space_group_name_H-M   'P 1'
#
loop_
_entity.id
_entity.type
_entity.pdbx_description
1 polymer ?
#
loop_
_entity_poly.entity_id
_entity_poly.type
_entity_poly.pdbx_seq_one_letter_code
_entity_poly.pdbx_strand_id
1 'polypeptide(L)'
;MTKSVLTKDLHKKQILDEFLQYCEQKQVEALQNHDPYQFCTWIKEARLARRELAALYRAKEQYDEEHTRIRGIVHRLRSIGVNADVVERVHYITLSEEVS
;
A
#
# COMPACT_ATOMS: atom_id res chain seq x y z
N MET A 1 -15.26 -5.19 -1.56
CA MET A 1 -14.38 -4.46 -0.63
C MET A 1 -13.25 -3.86 -1.44
N THR A 2 -13.08 -2.54 -1.42
CA THR A 2 -11.90 -1.88 -2.01
C THR A 2 -10.66 -2.35 -1.24
N LYS A 3 -9.68 -2.93 -1.94
CA LYS A 3 -8.42 -3.37 -1.31
C LYS A 3 -7.69 -2.15 -0.76
N SER A 4 -7.21 -2.23 0.48
CA SER A 4 -6.51 -1.11 1.14
C SER A 4 -5.11 -0.86 0.58
N VAL A 5 -4.49 -1.86 -0.05
CA VAL A 5 -3.18 -1.78 -0.73
C VAL A 5 -3.29 -2.37 -2.14
N LEU A 6 -2.25 -2.18 -2.96
CA LEU A 6 -2.16 -2.82 -4.26
C LEU A 6 -2.12 -4.34 -4.11
N THR A 7 -2.63 -5.05 -5.12
CA THR A 7 -2.73 -6.53 -5.09
C THR A 7 -1.36 -7.19 -4.84
N LYS A 8 -0.31 -6.67 -5.47
CA LYS A 8 1.08 -7.12 -5.28
C LYS A 8 1.61 -6.96 -3.85
N ASP A 9 1.09 -5.98 -3.12
CA ASP A 9 1.56 -5.61 -1.80
C ASP A 9 0.75 -6.30 -0.69
N LEU A 10 -0.24 -7.13 -1.03
CA LEU A 10 -1.08 -7.84 -0.05
C LEU A 10 -0.27 -8.74 0.87
N HIS A 11 0.67 -9.53 0.33
CA HIS A 11 1.51 -10.41 1.13
C HIS A 11 2.43 -9.61 2.05
N LYS A 12 3.02 -8.53 1.52
CA LYS A 12 3.88 -7.64 2.30
C LYS A 12 3.11 -6.94 3.43
N LYS A 13 1.89 -6.47 3.16
CA LYS A 13 0.98 -5.94 4.18
C LYS A 13 0.74 -6.96 5.28
N GLN A 14 0.45 -8.21 4.92
CA GLN A 14 0.21 -9.27 5.89
C GLN A 14 1.44 -9.49 6.80
N ILE A 15 2.64 -9.57 6.23
CA ILE A 15 3.88 -9.69 7.01
C ILE A 15 4.05 -8.52 7.98
N LEU A 16 3.79 -7.28 7.53
CA LEU A 16 3.91 -6.09 8.37
C LEU A 16 2.88 -6.09 9.51
N ASP A 17 1.64 -6.50 9.24
CA ASP A 17 0.60 -6.61 10.27
C ASP A 17 0.96 -7.66 11.33
N GLU A 18 1.42 -8.84 10.91
CA GLU A 18 1.89 -9.90 11.80
C GLU A 18 3.10 -9.44 12.63
N PHE A 19 4.06 -8.75 12.00
CA PHE A 19 5.23 -8.21 12.69
C PHE A 19 4.87 -7.12 13.71
N LEU A 20 3.84 -6.31 13.45
CA LEU A 20 3.36 -5.32 14.40
C LEU A 20 2.74 -5.97 15.64
N GLN A 21 1.98 -7.06 15.47
CA GLN A 21 1.46 -7.86 16.60
C GLN A 21 2.60 -8.47 17.41
N TYR A 22 3.63 -9.01 16.74
CA TYR A 22 4.82 -9.51 17.40
C TYR A 22 5.56 -8.43 18.20
N CYS A 23 5.72 -7.23 17.63
CA CYS A 23 6.33 -6.10 18.35
C CYS A 23 5.54 -5.71 19.60
N GLU A 24 4.21 -5.74 19.56
CA GLU A 24 3.36 -5.46 20.72
C GLU A 24 3.57 -6.49 21.83
N GLN A 25 3.59 -7.78 21.49
CA GLN A 25 3.89 -8.85 22.44
C GLN A 25 5.26 -8.65 23.10
N LYS A 26 6.28 -8.29 22.31
CA LYS A 26 7.63 -8.04 22.82
C LYS A 26 7.76 -6.77 23.66
N GLN A 27 6.97 -5.74 23.38
CA GLN A 27 6.87 -4.57 24.26
C GLN A 27 6.29 -4.95 25.62
N VAL A 28 5.22 -5.76 25.66
CA VAL A 28 4.64 -6.24 26.93
C VAL A 28 5.63 -7.09 27.71
N GLU A 29 6.33 -8.02 27.06
CA GLU A 29 7.36 -8.86 27.69
C GLU A 29 8.51 -8.01 28.28
N ALA A 30 8.98 -7.00 27.53
CA ALA A 30 10.02 -6.09 28.02
C ALA A 30 9.58 -5.28 29.25
N LEU A 31 8.30 -4.86 29.30
CA LEU A 31 7.75 -4.18 30.48
C LEU A 31 7.69 -5.11 31.69
N GLN A 32 7.25 -6.36 31.51
CA GLN A 32 7.18 -7.37 32.57
C GLN A 32 8.56 -7.68 33.16
N ASN A 33 9.60 -7.68 32.32
CA ASN A 33 10.98 -7.94 32.73
C ASN A 33 11.73 -6.70 33.19
N HIS A 34 11.08 -5.53 33.25
CA HIS A 34 11.70 -4.23 33.55
C HIS A 34 12.95 -3.94 32.67
N ASP A 35 12.90 -4.32 31.39
CA ASP A 35 13.98 -4.12 30.42
C ASP A 35 13.66 -2.91 29.52
N PRO A 36 14.11 -1.69 29.89
CA PRO A 36 13.85 -0.49 29.10
C PRO A 36 14.55 -0.51 27.74
N TYR A 37 15.67 -1.23 27.61
CA TYR A 37 16.43 -1.28 26.36
C TYR A 37 15.67 -2.09 25.31
N GLN A 38 15.18 -3.27 25.68
CA GLN A 38 14.33 -4.08 24.80
C GLN A 38 13.04 -3.35 24.47
N PHE A 39 12.39 -2.71 25.45
CA PHE A 39 11.16 -1.95 25.21
C PHE A 39 11.37 -0.84 24.17
N CYS A 40 12.43 -0.04 24.31
CA CYS A 40 12.78 1.00 23.35
C CYS A 40 13.11 0.45 21.96
N THR A 41 13.74 -0.72 21.89
CA THR A 41 14.06 -1.40 20.63
C THR A 41 12.78 -1.79 19.89
N TRP A 42 11.84 -2.46 20.55
CA TRP A 42 10.59 -2.88 19.93
C TRP A 42 9.67 -1.72 19.55
N ILE A 43 9.76 -0.57 20.23
CA ILE A 43 9.08 0.67 19.79
C ILE A 43 9.66 1.17 18.45
N LYS A 44 10.99 1.17 18.31
CA LYS A 44 11.65 1.62 17.07
C LYS A 44 11.30 0.71 15.90
N GLU A 45 11.36 -0.60 16.09
CA GLU A 45 10.99 -1.58 15.07
C GLU A 45 9.52 -1.44 14.66
N ALA A 46 8.60 -1.34 15.62
CA ALA A 46 7.18 -1.12 15.31
C ALA A 46 6.94 0.20 14.56
N ARG A 47 7.70 1.26 14.87
CA ARG A 47 7.63 2.54 14.14
C ARG A 47 8.13 2.40 12.69
N LEU A 48 9.18 1.62 12.44
CA LEU A 48 9.66 1.36 11.09
C LEU A 48 8.62 0.59 10.27
N ALA A 49 8.08 -0.50 10.83
CA ALA A 49 7.03 -1.28 10.17
C ALA A 49 5.77 -0.45 9.86
N ARG A 50 5.33 0.43 10.78
CA ARG A 50 4.20 1.35 10.52
C ARG A 50 4.49 2.33 9.39
N ARG A 51 5.72 2.82 9.26
CA ARG A 51 6.13 3.71 8.16
C ARG A 51 6.10 2.99 6.83
N GLU A 52 6.57 1.74 6.80
CA GLU A 52 6.54 0.91 5.61
C GLU A 52 5.10 0.59 5.19
N LEU A 53 4.24 0.22 6.14
CA LEU A 53 2.82 -0.01 5.90
C LEU A 53 2.12 1.26 5.36
N ALA A 54 2.42 2.43 5.92
CA ALA A 54 1.91 3.70 5.42
C ALA A 54 2.38 4.01 3.99
N ALA A 55 3.59 3.60 3.59
CA ALA A 55 4.06 3.75 2.22
C ALA A 55 3.25 2.89 1.24
N LEU A 56 2.85 1.67 1.64
CA LEU A 56 1.98 0.80 0.83
C LEU A 56 0.60 1.45 0.63
N TYR A 57 0.03 2.05 1.67
CA TYR A 57 -1.24 2.76 1.57
C TYR A 57 -1.16 3.98 0.64
N ARG A 58 -0.11 4.81 0.77
CA ARG A 58 0.09 5.96 -0.13
C ARG A 58 0.30 5.54 -1.58
N ALA A 59 1.03 4.45 -1.81
CA ALA A 59 1.22 3.93 -3.17
C ALA A 59 -0.11 3.52 -3.80
N LYS A 60 -1.02 2.93 -3.02
CA LYS A 60 -2.38 2.60 -3.47
C LYS A 60 -3.22 3.85 -3.77
N GLU A 61 -3.16 4.85 -2.90
CA GLU A 61 -3.86 6.13 -3.10
C GLU A 61 -3.41 6.82 -4.40
N GLN A 62 -2.10 6.93 -4.62
CA GLN A 62 -1.54 7.50 -5.85
C GLN A 62 -1.93 6.70 -7.09
N TYR A 63 -1.95 5.37 -6.99
CA TYR A 63 -2.41 4.50 -8.06
C TYR A 63 -3.89 4.76 -8.39
N ASP A 64 -4.75 4.84 -7.38
CA ASP A 64 -6.19 5.07 -7.57
C ASP A 64 -6.49 6.43 -8.18
N GLU A 65 -5.77 7.47 -7.76
CA GLU A 65 -5.86 8.81 -8.35
C GLU A 65 -5.50 8.80 -9.84
N GLU A 66 -4.34 8.22 -10.19
CA GLU A 66 -3.88 8.19 -11.58
C GLU A 66 -4.76 7.27 -12.45
N HIS A 67 -5.16 6.12 -11.93
CA HIS A 67 -6.08 5.21 -12.60
C HIS A 67 -7.43 5.89 -12.90
N THR A 68 -7.98 6.64 -11.93
CA THR A 68 -9.22 7.40 -12.10
C THR A 68 -9.05 8.50 -13.14
N ARG A 69 -7.92 9.22 -13.10
CA ARG A 69 -7.60 10.28 -14.06
C ARG A 69 -7.51 9.76 -15.48
N ILE A 70 -6.79 8.66 -15.71
CA ILE A 70 -6.64 8.05 -17.04
C ILE A 70 -8.00 7.58 -17.56
N ARG A 71 -8.82 6.92 -16.72
CA ARG A 71 -10.19 6.54 -17.11
C ARG A 71 -11.05 7.75 -17.49
N GLY A 72 -10.92 8.86 -16.77
CA GLY A 72 -11.59 10.11 -17.09
C GLY A 72 -11.19 10.66 -18.47
N ILE A 73 -9.89 10.62 -18.80
CA ILE A 73 -9.37 11.02 -20.12
C ILE A 73 -9.93 10.12 -21.23
N VAL A 74 -9.84 8.79 -21.04
CA VAL A 74 -10.35 7.80 -22.01
C VAL A 74 -11.85 8.01 -22.24
N HIS A 75 -12.63 8.18 -21.17
CA HIS A 75 -14.06 8.43 -21.26
C HIS A 75 -14.37 9.71 -22.03
N ARG A 76 -13.64 10.81 -21.74
CA ARG A 76 -13.81 12.07 -22.46
C ARG A 76 -13.49 11.93 -23.94
N LEU A 77 -12.38 11.28 -24.31
CA LEU A 77 -12.01 11.05 -25.71
C LEU A 77 -13.09 10.26 -26.46
N ARG A 78 -13.58 9.17 -25.87
CA ARG A 78 -14.69 8.38 -26.42
C ARG A 78 -15.96 9.21 -26.60
N SER A 79 -16.28 10.09 -25.64
CA SER A 79 -17.49 10.94 -25.71
C SER A 79 -17.48 11.93 -26.88
N ILE A 80 -16.31 12.34 -27.36
CA ILE A 80 -16.14 13.24 -28.51
C ILE A 80 -15.85 12.47 -29.81
N GLY A 81 -16.03 11.14 -29.82
CA GLY A 81 -15.82 10.30 -31.00
C GLY A 81 -14.36 10.01 -31.33
N VAL A 82 -13.42 10.30 -30.42
CA VAL A 82 -11.99 10.04 -30.62
C VAL A 82 -11.64 8.63 -30.13
N ASN A 83 -10.93 7.86 -30.95
CA ASN A 83 -10.39 6.56 -30.54
C ASN A 83 -9.36 6.75 -29.42
N ALA A 84 -9.56 6.06 -28.30
CA ALA A 84 -8.72 6.13 -27.10
C ALA A 84 -7.84 4.88 -26.88
N ASP A 85 -7.81 3.93 -27.82
CA ASP A 85 -7.13 2.64 -27.69
C ASP A 85 -5.61 2.80 -27.58
N VAL A 86 -5.06 3.87 -28.15
CA VAL A 86 -3.63 4.22 -28.00
C VAL A 86 -3.34 4.64 -26.56
N VAL A 87 -4.23 5.42 -25.94
CA VAL A 87 -4.09 5.86 -24.54
C VAL A 87 -4.22 4.67 -23.60
N GLU A 88 -5.21 3.80 -23.82
CA GLU A 88 -5.38 2.58 -23.01
C GLU A 88 -4.17 1.65 -23.11
N ARG A 89 -3.60 1.46 -24.30
CA ARG A 89 -2.39 0.63 -24.48
C ARG A 89 -1.16 1.22 -23.80
N VAL A 90 -0.93 2.52 -23.93
CA VAL A 90 0.20 3.19 -23.28
C VAL A 90 0.10 3.11 -21.76
N HIS A 91 -1.12 3.21 -21.23
CA HIS A 91 -1.38 3.17 -19.78
C HIS A 91 -1.81 1.79 -19.27
N TYR A 92 -1.61 0.72 -20.04
CA TYR A 92 -2.09 -0.63 -19.72
C TYR A 92 -1.63 -1.11 -18.33
N ILE A 93 -0.37 -0.85 -17.96
CA ILE A 93 0.17 -1.23 -16.65
C ILE A 93 -0.60 -0.54 -15.51
N THR A 94 -0.86 0.75 -15.66
CA THR A 94 -1.64 1.53 -14.69
C THR A 94 -3.12 1.11 -14.69
N LEU A 95 -3.66 0.67 -15.83
CA LEU A 95 -5.08 0.28 -15.96
C LEU A 95 -5.39 -1.14 -15.49
N SER A 96 -4.42 -2.07 -15.59
CA SER A 96 -4.69 -3.49 -15.33
C SER A 96 -4.43 -3.95 -13.90
N GLU A 97 -3.80 -3.16 -13.01
CA GLU A 97 -3.49 -3.51 -11.61
C GLU A 97 -2.60 -4.79 -11.43
N GLU A 98 -2.49 -5.64 -12.45
CA GLU A 98 -2.00 -7.02 -12.46
C GLU A 98 -0.53 -7.20 -12.91
N VAL A 99 0.11 -6.15 -13.44
CA VAL A 99 1.41 -6.29 -14.14
C VAL A 99 2.62 -5.80 -13.32
N SER A 100 2.49 -5.60 -12.02
CA SER A 100 3.64 -5.25 -11.18
C SER A 100 3.51 -5.80 -9.79
#